data_AF-A0A382U8G0-F1
#
_entry.id   AF-A0A382U8G0-F1
#
_cell.length_a   1.000
_cell.length_b   1.000
_cell.length_c   1.000
_cell.angle_alpha   90.00
_cell.angle_beta   90.00
_cell.angle_gamma   90.00
#
_symmetry.space_group_name_H-M   'P 1'
#
loop_
_entity.id
_entity.type
_entity.pdbx_description
1 polymer ?
#
loop_
_entity_poly.entity_id
_entity_poly.type
_entity_poly.pdbx_seq_one_letter_code
_entity_poly.pdbx_strand_id
1 'polypeptide(L)'
;MNIAIVCGSFHKAEVSKMLEWASDEASQQGLTLTDIVWVPGAMEVPLALNRLLARDDIQGAACLGIIEKGHTQHGLAMGQSV
;
A
#
# COMPACT_ATOMS: atom_id res chain seq x y z
N MET A 1 7.49 16.42 2.13
CA MET A 1 6.70 15.59 3.07
C MET A 1 7.07 14.14 2.83
N ASN A 2 7.42 13.43 3.89
CA ASN A 2 7.85 12.04 3.90
C ASN A 2 6.63 11.13 3.90
N ILE A 3 6.51 10.34 2.85
CA ILE A 3 5.43 9.40 2.65
C ILE A 3 5.99 7.99 2.64
N ALA A 4 5.28 7.06 3.27
CA ALA A 4 5.55 5.65 3.16
C ALA A 4 4.51 4.96 2.26
N ILE A 5 4.89 3.87 1.61
CA ILE A 5 4.00 3.06 0.79
C ILE A 5 4.05 1.61 1.26
N VAL A 6 2.88 1.00 1.46
CA VAL A 6 2.76 -0.44 1.70
C VAL A 6 2.16 -1.10 0.46
N CYS A 7 2.88 -2.07 -0.11
CA CYS A 7 2.49 -2.80 -1.31
C CYS A 7 2.13 -4.25 -0.97
N GLY A 8 0.97 -4.70 -1.41
CA GLY A 8 0.61 -6.12 -1.43
C GLY A 8 1.36 -6.88 -2.52
N SER A 9 1.81 -8.09 -2.22
CA SER A 9 2.51 -8.96 -3.19
C SER A 9 1.56 -9.79 -4.05
N PHE A 10 0.26 -9.84 -3.71
CA PHE A 10 -0.77 -10.40 -4.56
C PHE A 10 -0.95 -9.50 -5.80
N HIS A 11 -0.88 -10.07 -7.01
CA HIS A 11 -0.77 -9.32 -8.28
C HIS A 11 0.43 -8.37 -8.34
N LYS A 12 1.62 -8.88 -7.97
CA LYS A 12 2.84 -8.08 -7.87
C LYS A 12 3.17 -7.28 -9.14
N ALA A 13 2.93 -7.82 -10.33
CA ALA A 13 3.25 -7.12 -11.57
C ALA A 13 2.40 -5.85 -11.76
N GLU A 14 1.12 -5.94 -11.43
CA GLU A 14 0.17 -4.85 -11.46
C GLU A 14 0.46 -3.84 -10.34
N VAL A 15 0.71 -4.33 -9.12
CA VAL A 15 1.05 -3.47 -7.97
C VAL A 15 2.38 -2.73 -8.20
N SER A 16 3.37 -3.34 -8.86
CA SER A 16 4.60 -2.64 -9.25
C SER A 16 4.32 -1.48 -10.22
N LYS A 17 3.41 -1.65 -11.19
CA LYS A 17 3.00 -0.54 -12.07
C LYS A 17 2.28 0.57 -11.30
N MET A 18 1.43 0.19 -10.33
CA MET A 18 0.78 1.17 -9.44
C MET A 18 1.83 1.93 -8.62
N LEU A 19 2.88 1.25 -8.14
CA LEU A 19 3.97 1.86 -7.41
C LEU A 19 4.79 2.82 -8.29
N GLU A 20 5.08 2.45 -9.54
CA GLU A 20 5.74 3.34 -10.51
C GLU A 20 4.94 4.64 -10.68
N TRP A 21 3.64 4.54 -10.95
CA TRP A 21 2.78 5.73 -11.09
C TRP A 21 2.67 6.55 -9.80
N ALA A 22 2.54 5.89 -8.65
CA ALA A 22 2.51 6.57 -7.36
C ALA A 22 3.83 7.30 -7.06
N SER A 23 4.96 6.74 -7.49
CA SER A 23 6.29 7.35 -7.33
C SER A 23 6.45 8.55 -8.25
N ASP A 24 6.01 8.45 -9.49
CA ASP A 24 6.02 9.55 -10.46
C ASP A 24 5.13 10.72 -10.00
N GLU A 25 3.94 10.44 -9.48
CA GLU A 25 3.05 11.47 -8.94
C GLU A 25 3.64 12.10 -7.68
N ALA A 26 4.18 11.29 -6.75
CA ALA A 26 4.82 11.80 -5.55
C ALA A 26 5.98 12.76 -5.88
N SER A 27 6.80 12.41 -6.88
CA SER A 27 7.87 13.27 -7.38
C SER A 27 7.34 14.59 -7.95
N GLN A 28 6.29 14.55 -8.77
CA GLN A 28 5.66 15.75 -9.35
C GLN A 28 5.08 16.68 -8.29
N GLN A 29 4.58 16.14 -7.18
CA GLN A 29 4.03 16.90 -6.05
C GLN A 29 5.10 17.33 -5.02
N GLY A 30 6.38 17.05 -5.25
CA GLY A 30 7.47 17.38 -4.30
C GLY A 30 7.40 16.57 -3.00
N LEU A 31 6.79 15.39 -3.04
CA LEU A 31 6.74 14.43 -1.93
C LEU A 31 7.95 13.50 -1.98
N THR A 32 8.43 13.07 -0.81
CA THR A 32 9.55 12.16 -0.69
C THR A 32 9.05 10.80 -0.24
N LEU A 33 9.22 9.78 -1.07
CA LEU A 33 8.96 8.40 -0.67
C LEU A 33 10.13 7.89 0.17
N THR A 34 9.88 7.62 1.45
CA THR A 34 10.91 7.25 2.43
C THR A 34 11.00 5.75 2.67
N ASP A 35 9.85 5.08 2.70
CA ASP A 35 9.75 3.65 2.96
C ASP A 35 8.79 3.01 1.94
N ILE A 36 9.24 1.92 1.30
CA ILE A 36 8.40 1.07 0.45
C ILE A 36 8.44 -0.35 1.04
N VAL A 37 7.34 -0.76 1.67
CA VAL A 37 7.23 -2.04 2.37
C VAL A 37 6.36 -3.00 1.58
N TRP A 38 6.87 -4.18 1.29
CA TRP A 38 6.11 -5.25 0.65
C TRP A 38 5.58 -6.23 1.68
N VAL A 39 4.28 -6.53 1.61
CA VAL A 39 3.60 -7.52 2.45
C VAL A 39 3.00 -8.64 1.59
N PRO A 40 2.71 -9.84 2.14
CA PRO A 40 2.15 -10.94 1.36
C PRO A 40 0.83 -10.60 0.67
N GLY A 41 -0.13 -10.00 1.39
CA GLY A 41 -1.41 -9.58 0.84
C GLY A 41 -2.07 -8.45 1.62
N ALA A 42 -3.34 -8.18 1.30
CA ALA A 42 -4.09 -7.05 1.84
C ALA A 42 -4.29 -7.12 3.37
N MET A 43 -4.37 -8.32 3.95
CA MET A 43 -4.64 -8.51 5.38
C MET A 43 -3.47 -8.04 6.27
N GLU A 44 -2.25 -8.02 5.74
CA GLU A 44 -1.08 -7.56 6.48
C GLU A 44 -0.86 -6.04 6.36
N VAL A 45 -1.53 -5.38 5.41
CA VAL A 45 -1.39 -3.95 5.14
C VAL A 45 -1.71 -3.09 6.37
N PRO A 46 -2.82 -3.28 7.10
CA PRO A 46 -3.14 -2.44 8.26
C PRO A 46 -2.07 -2.48 9.36
N LEU A 47 -1.48 -3.65 9.61
CA LEU A 47 -0.43 -3.79 10.62
C LEU A 47 0.88 -3.12 10.17
N ALA A 48 1.27 -3.30 8.91
CA ALA A 48 2.45 -2.63 8.35
C ALA A 48 2.28 -1.10 8.36
N LEU A 49 1.10 -0.62 7.97
CA LEU A 49 0.75 0.80 7.95
C LEU A 49 0.79 1.41 9.36
N ASN A 50 0.21 0.73 10.35
CA ASN A 50 0.21 1.18 11.75
C ASN A 50 1.65 1.36 12.27
N ARG A 51 2.54 0.41 11.99
CA ARG A 51 3.96 0.50 12.37
C ARG A 51 4.69 1.66 11.70
N LEU A 52 4.38 1.95 10.44
CA LEU A 52 4.98 3.08 9.73
C LEU A 52 4.48 4.42 10.26
N LEU A 53 3.17 4.57 10.44
CA LEU A 53 2.56 5.80 10.97
C LEU A 53 2.88 6.06 12.45
N ALA A 54 3.37 5.06 13.19
CA ALA A 54 3.88 5.24 14.54
C ALA A 54 5.26 5.93 14.60
N ARG A 55 5.93 6.13 13.46
CA ARG A 55 7.22 6.83 13.40
C ARG A 55 7.02 8.33 13.17
N ASP A 56 7.74 9.15 13.92
CA ASP A 56 7.65 10.61 13.84
C ASP A 56 8.20 11.20 12.52
N ASP A 57 9.01 10.44 11.78
CA ASP A 57 9.60 10.87 10.51
C ASP A 57 8.69 10.63 9.29
N ILE A 58 7.56 9.94 9.47
CA ILE A 58 6.57 9.64 8.42
C ILE A 58 5.34 10.53 8.63
N GLN A 59 5.03 11.36 7.63
CA GLN A 59 3.95 12.34 7.71
C GLN A 59 2.66 11.87 7.01
N GLY A 60 2.75 10.77 6.25
CA GLY A 60 1.61 10.14 5.61
C GLY A 60 2.00 8.80 5.01
N ALA A 61 0.99 8.02 4.61
CA ALA A 61 1.24 6.75 3.95
C ALA A 61 0.14 6.39 2.96
N ALA A 62 0.49 5.57 1.97
CA ALA A 62 -0.43 5.04 0.96
C ALA A 62 -0.37 3.51 0.92
N CYS A 63 -1.49 2.88 0.57
CA CYS A 63 -1.61 1.42 0.46
C CYS A 63 -1.91 1.06 -0.99
N LEU A 64 -1.10 0.18 -1.57
CA LEU A 64 -1.27 -0.32 -2.93
C LEU A 64 -1.49 -1.83 -2.91
N GLY A 65 -2.57 -2.29 -3.51
CA GLY A 65 -2.91 -3.71 -3.54
C GLY A 65 -4.17 -3.97 -4.34
N ILE A 66 -4.39 -5.23 -4.68
CA ILE A 66 -5.55 -5.69 -5.45
C ILE A 66 -6.30 -6.74 -4.63
N ILE A 67 -7.61 -6.55 -4.49
CA ILE A 67 -8.52 -7.54 -3.93
C ILE A 67 -9.49 -7.94 -5.05
N GLU A 68 -9.44 -9.20 -5.44
CA GLU A 68 -10.32 -9.71 -6.49
C GLU A 68 -11.67 -10.15 -5.97
N LYS A 69 -12.69 -9.95 -6.79
CA LYS A 69 -14.00 -10.55 -6.56
C LYS A 69 -13.99 -12.00 -7.04
N GLY A 70 -13.88 -12.94 -6.10
CA GLY A 70 -13.98 -14.37 -6.36
C GLY A 70 -15.41 -14.90 -6.39
N HIS A 71 -15.54 -16.23 -6.36
CA HIS A 71 -16.82 -16.95 -6.31
C HIS A 71 -17.44 -17.00 -4.89
N THR A 72 -16.67 -16.64 -3.86
CA THR A 72 -17.12 -16.60 -2.46
C THR A 72 -17.10 -15.17 -1.92
N GLN A 73 -17.68 -14.96 -0.73
CA GLN A 73 -17.68 -13.66 -0.05
C GLN A 73 -16.31 -13.24 0.51
N HIS A 74 -15.24 -14.01 0.27
CA HIS A 74 -13.92 -13.76 0.84
C HIS A 74 -13.36 -12.39 0.44
N GLY A 75 -13.37 -12.05 -0.86
CA GLY A 75 -12.87 -10.74 -1.32
C GLY A 75 -13.68 -9.56 -0.77
N LEU A 76 -15.00 -9.72 -0.61
CA LEU A 76 -15.85 -8.70 0.01
C LEU A 76 -15.50 -8.51 1.49
N ALA A 77 -15.42 -9.61 2.25
CA ALA A 77 -15.08 -9.57 3.67
C ALA A 77 -13.69 -8.96 3.91
N MET A 78 -12.70 -9.33 3.09
CA MET A 78 -11.36 -8.72 3.14
C MET A 78 -11.43 -7.23 2.87
N GLY A 79 -12.07 -6.80 1.76
CA GLY A 79 -12.12 -5.38 1.37
C GLY A 79 -12.84 -4.47 2.36
N GLN A 80 -13.70 -5.01 3.23
CA GLN A 80 -14.35 -4.26 4.32
C GLN A 80 -13.55 -4.23 5.62
N SER A 81 -12.53 -5.07 5.74
CA SER A 81 -11.74 -5.23 6.98
C SER A 81 -10.39 -4.54 6.93
N VAL A 82 -9.90 -4.19 5.72
CA VAL A 82 -8.58 -3.61 5.48
C VAL A 82 -8.62 -2.11 5.29
#